data_AF-A0A1M6ZAQ3-F1
#
_entry.id   AF-A0A1M6ZAQ3-F1
#
_cell.length_a   1.000
_cell.length_b   1.000
_cell.length_c   1.000
_cell.angle_alpha   90.00
_cell.angle_beta   90.00
_cell.angle_gamma   90.00
#
_symmetry.space_group_name_H-M   'P 1'
#
loop_
_entity.id
_entity.type
_entity.pdbx_description
1 polymer ?
#
loop_
_entity_poly.entity_id
_entity_poly.type
_entity_poly.pdbx_seq_one_letter_code
_entity_poly.pdbx_strand_id
1 'polypeptide(L)'
;MKRLIAFLFLAFAVVCSAQNLKPEFQAFSGGLLKLTPKVTKGFHKFQLTVDVAPWAFQATGEVQAPGGDPDVLLNALFDGDLYAVLAYIPSAASGTDGEEYQVGFFDMMLYYEEEATKIRNLQFKLLPPANDEWAMGILKDAQESGSLVGNVWGGKYERAITKASADPMDKKKLQAMQGKKKKKLSDDDGTISTKKRRVEAEPAPAPSKKAAAPASKKEKKAKKKQDCDDPSLSVKERRQCKMKQK
;
A
#
# COMPACT_ATOMS: atom_id res chain seq x y z
N MET A 1 -5.73 39.55 -32.04
CA MET A 1 -6.52 38.65 -31.16
C MET A 1 -6.32 37.16 -31.45
N LYS A 2 -6.32 36.67 -32.70
CA LYS A 2 -6.16 35.23 -33.00
C LYS A 2 -4.85 34.59 -32.50
N ARG A 3 -3.72 35.33 -32.50
CA ARG A 3 -2.42 34.83 -32.01
C ARG A 3 -2.34 34.73 -30.47
N LEU A 4 -3.01 35.62 -29.74
CA LEU A 4 -3.08 35.56 -28.28
C LEU A 4 -3.89 34.36 -27.80
N ILE A 5 -4.98 34.03 -28.49
CA ILE A 5 -5.79 32.84 -28.20
C ILE A 5 -4.99 31.56 -28.45
N ALA A 6 -4.22 31.49 -29.55
CA ALA A 6 -3.36 30.33 -29.85
C ALA A 6 -2.24 30.14 -28.80
N PHE A 7 -1.62 31.21 -28.30
CA PHE A 7 -0.64 31.13 -27.20
C PHE A 7 -1.29 30.70 -25.88
N LEU A 8 -2.54 31.10 -25.63
CA LEU A 8 -3.28 30.70 -24.44
C LEU A 8 -3.68 29.22 -24.49
N PHE A 9 -4.09 28.70 -25.65
CA PHE A 9 -4.30 27.26 -25.86
C PHE A 9 -3.01 26.45 -25.77
N LEU A 10 -1.87 26.98 -26.25
CA LEU A 10 -0.58 26.32 -26.11
C LEU A 10 -0.12 26.29 -24.64
N ALA A 11 -0.30 27.39 -23.90
CA ALA A 11 0.00 27.44 -22.47
C ALA A 11 -0.93 26.54 -21.66
N PHE A 12 -2.23 26.47 -22.00
CA PHE A 12 -3.18 25.58 -21.34
C PHE A 12 -2.91 24.09 -21.67
N ALA A 13 -2.46 23.78 -22.89
CA ALA A 13 -2.04 22.44 -23.27
C ALA A 13 -0.79 22.00 -22.48
N VAL A 14 0.21 22.89 -22.33
CA VAL A 14 1.42 22.62 -21.51
C VAL A 14 1.07 22.46 -20.02
N VAL A 15 0.10 23.21 -19.51
CA VAL A 15 -0.35 23.10 -18.10
C VAL A 15 -1.20 21.84 -17.87
N CYS A 16 -1.99 21.38 -18.84
CA CYS A 16 -2.70 20.09 -18.76
C CYS A 16 -1.76 18.88 -18.90
N SER A 17 -0.61 19.01 -19.57
CA SER A 17 0.43 17.97 -19.62
C SER A 17 1.25 17.88 -18.33
N ALA A 18 1.20 18.89 -17.47
CA ALA A 18 1.73 18.83 -16.11
C ALA A 18 0.68 18.28 -15.13
N GLN A 19 0.08 17.14 -15.46
CA GLN A 19 -0.46 16.30 -14.40
C GLN A 19 0.70 16.01 -13.45
N ASN A 20 0.54 16.35 -12.16
CA ASN A 20 1.56 16.11 -11.15
C ASN A 20 1.86 14.60 -11.09
N LEU A 21 2.89 14.16 -11.82
CA LEU A 21 3.45 12.81 -11.83
C LEU A 21 4.10 12.52 -10.47
N LYS A 22 3.27 12.45 -9.43
CA LYS A 22 3.69 12.17 -8.08
C LYS A 22 3.59 10.67 -7.84
N PRO A 23 4.73 9.97 -7.70
CA PRO A 23 4.71 8.56 -7.40
C PRO A 23 4.23 8.31 -5.97
N GLU A 24 3.57 7.19 -5.79
CA GLU A 24 3.30 6.56 -4.51
C GLU A 24 4.13 5.29 -4.35
N PHE A 25 4.19 4.80 -3.11
CA PHE A 25 5.07 3.71 -2.71
C PHE A 25 4.30 2.68 -1.90
N GLN A 26 4.44 1.42 -2.28
CA GLN A 26 3.91 0.29 -1.52
C GLN A 26 5.02 -0.72 -1.29
N ALA A 27 5.22 -1.11 -0.02
CA ALA A 27 6.16 -2.16 0.32
C ALA A 27 5.48 -3.53 0.38
N PHE A 28 6.19 -4.58 -0.03
CA PHE A 28 5.80 -5.97 0.01
C PHE A 28 6.88 -6.78 0.73
N SER A 29 6.46 -7.71 1.59
CA SER A 29 7.38 -8.56 2.35
C SER A 29 8.15 -9.51 1.43
N GLY A 30 9.37 -9.88 1.81
CA GLY A 30 10.17 -10.91 1.13
C GLY A 30 9.45 -12.25 1.00
N GLY A 31 8.47 -12.58 1.86
CA GLY A 31 7.68 -13.81 1.72
C GLY A 31 6.88 -13.94 0.41
N LEU A 32 6.73 -12.86 -0.37
CA LEU A 32 6.12 -12.86 -1.70
C LEU A 32 7.17 -12.94 -2.83
N LEU A 33 8.45 -12.82 -2.48
CA LEU A 33 9.59 -12.86 -3.38
C LEU A 33 10.13 -14.29 -3.48
N LYS A 34 10.52 -14.67 -4.70
CA LYS A 34 11.30 -15.87 -4.97
C LYS A 34 12.63 -15.45 -5.55
N LEU A 35 13.72 -15.93 -4.97
CA LEU A 35 15.07 -15.79 -5.51
C LEU A 35 15.53 -17.11 -6.11
N THR A 36 16.10 -17.04 -7.30
CA THR A 36 16.74 -18.21 -7.94
C THR A 36 18.12 -18.39 -7.33
N PRO A 37 18.46 -19.57 -6.76
CA PRO A 37 19.77 -19.78 -6.13
C PRO A 37 20.96 -19.63 -7.10
N LYS A 38 20.73 -19.86 -8.40
CA LYS A 38 21.75 -19.70 -9.43
C LYS A 38 22.12 -18.23 -9.63
N VAL A 39 23.35 -17.88 -9.26
CA VAL A 39 23.94 -16.55 -9.46
C VAL A 39 24.57 -16.45 -10.84
N THR A 40 24.39 -15.32 -11.51
CA THR A 40 25.12 -14.98 -12.74
C THR A 40 25.70 -13.58 -12.64
N LYS A 41 27.04 -13.47 -12.68
CA LYS A 41 27.77 -12.18 -12.53
C LYS A 41 27.40 -11.41 -11.25
N GLY A 42 27.13 -12.11 -10.14
CA GLY A 42 26.73 -11.50 -8.87
C GLY A 42 25.25 -11.12 -8.76
N PHE A 43 24.41 -11.53 -9.71
CA PHE A 43 22.96 -11.27 -9.68
C PHE A 43 22.16 -12.57 -9.51
N HIS A 44 21.14 -12.51 -8.65
CA HIS A 44 20.06 -13.48 -8.57
C HIS A 44 18.90 -13.06 -9.46
N LYS A 45 18.28 -14.02 -10.15
CA LYS A 45 16.96 -13.77 -10.75
C LYS A 45 15.92 -13.76 -9.65
N PHE A 46 15.08 -12.75 -9.63
CA PHE A 46 13.96 -12.65 -8.69
C PHE A 46 12.61 -12.66 -9.40
N GLN A 47 11.59 -13.08 -8.66
CA GLN A 47 10.19 -12.95 -9.03
C GLN A 47 9.37 -12.56 -7.80
N LEU A 48 8.72 -11.41 -7.84
CA LEU A 48 7.67 -11.00 -6.91
C LEU A 48 6.32 -11.31 -7.54
N THR A 49 5.38 -11.88 -6.79
CA THR A 49 4.04 -12.20 -7.30
C THR A 49 2.99 -11.80 -6.27
N VAL A 50 2.02 -11.01 -6.71
CA VAL A 50 0.89 -10.54 -5.92
C VAL A 50 -0.38 -10.73 -6.73
N ASP A 51 -1.31 -11.54 -6.23
CA ASP A 51 -2.52 -11.99 -6.93
C ASP A 51 -3.79 -11.71 -6.12
N VAL A 52 -3.79 -10.62 -5.34
CA VAL A 52 -4.88 -10.28 -4.42
C VAL A 52 -5.19 -8.78 -4.50
N ALA A 53 -6.46 -8.45 -4.78
CA ALA A 53 -6.95 -7.08 -4.85
C ALA A 53 -6.50 -6.23 -3.64
N PRO A 54 -6.03 -4.98 -3.86
CA PRO A 54 -6.09 -4.22 -5.11
C PRO A 54 -4.86 -4.42 -6.04
N TRP A 55 -4.13 -5.52 -5.93
CA TRP A 55 -2.93 -5.79 -6.73
C TRP A 55 -3.01 -7.14 -7.45
N ALA A 56 -2.69 -7.16 -8.74
CA ALA A 56 -2.61 -8.39 -9.52
C ALA A 56 -1.47 -8.29 -10.53
N PHE A 57 -0.24 -8.54 -10.07
CA PHE A 57 0.95 -8.38 -10.89
C PHE A 57 2.08 -9.35 -10.52
N GLN A 58 3.02 -9.46 -11.45
CA GLN A 58 4.28 -10.13 -11.30
C GLN A 58 5.40 -9.15 -11.68
N ALA A 59 6.42 -9.03 -10.83
CA ALA A 59 7.65 -8.30 -11.16
C ALA A 59 8.82 -9.28 -11.23
N THR A 60 9.59 -9.24 -12.30
CA THR A 60 10.77 -10.09 -12.49
C THR A 60 11.98 -9.25 -12.82
N GLY A 61 13.16 -9.73 -12.46
CA GLY A 61 14.41 -9.06 -12.82
C GLY A 61 15.60 -9.78 -12.24
N GLU A 62 16.72 -9.07 -12.21
CA GLU A 62 17.97 -9.52 -11.62
C GLU A 62 18.39 -8.56 -10.52
N VAL A 63 18.73 -9.09 -9.33
CA VAL A 63 19.11 -8.31 -8.15
C VAL A 63 20.49 -8.73 -7.65
N GLN A 64 21.29 -7.74 -7.27
CA GLN A 64 22.58 -7.91 -6.60
C GLN A 64 22.54 -7.27 -5.21
N ALA A 65 23.12 -7.96 -4.23
CA ALA A 65 23.20 -7.50 -2.85
C ALA A 65 24.02 -6.20 -2.71
N PRO A 66 23.75 -5.39 -1.67
CA PRO A 66 24.71 -4.39 -1.23
C PRO A 66 26.05 -5.07 -0.91
N GLY A 67 27.17 -4.48 -1.35
CA GLY A 67 28.50 -5.10 -1.20
C GLY A 67 28.82 -6.26 -2.16
N GLY A 68 27.83 -6.84 -2.84
CA GLY A 68 28.02 -7.81 -3.93
C GLY A 68 28.10 -9.28 -3.53
N ASP A 69 27.94 -9.62 -2.24
CA ASP A 69 27.83 -11.00 -1.77
C ASP A 69 26.45 -11.58 -2.11
N PRO A 70 26.34 -12.56 -3.01
CA PRO A 70 25.06 -13.10 -3.43
C PRO A 70 24.31 -13.84 -2.30
N ASP A 71 25.03 -14.51 -1.40
CA ASP A 71 24.41 -15.43 -0.43
C ASP A 71 23.60 -14.68 0.63
N VAL A 72 23.95 -13.40 0.88
CA VAL A 72 23.26 -12.52 1.83
C VAL A 72 21.79 -12.36 1.48
N LEU A 73 21.43 -12.23 0.20
CA LEU A 73 20.02 -12.04 -0.19
C LEU A 73 19.17 -13.30 0.03
N LEU A 74 19.76 -14.48 -0.13
CA LEU A 74 19.07 -15.74 0.15
C LEU A 74 18.82 -15.88 1.65
N ASN A 75 19.83 -15.61 2.49
CA ASN A 75 19.68 -15.64 3.94
C ASN A 75 18.64 -14.62 4.42
N ALA A 76 18.75 -13.37 3.97
CA ALA A 76 17.80 -12.31 4.30
C ALA A 76 16.36 -12.63 3.88
N LEU A 77 16.16 -13.38 2.79
CA LEU A 77 14.84 -13.84 2.38
C LEU A 77 14.23 -14.82 3.40
N PHE A 78 15.05 -15.73 3.96
CA PHE A 78 14.60 -16.68 4.99
C PHE A 78 14.41 -16.03 6.36
N ASP A 79 15.28 -15.07 6.71
CA ASP A 79 15.23 -14.37 7.99
C ASP A 79 14.14 -13.28 8.03
N GLY A 80 13.62 -12.89 6.86
CA GLY A 80 12.54 -11.91 6.71
C GLY A 80 13.03 -10.46 6.64
N ASP A 81 14.33 -10.25 6.46
CA ASP A 81 14.99 -8.94 6.40
C ASP A 81 15.03 -8.35 4.99
N LEU A 82 14.49 -9.08 4.00
CA LEU A 82 14.33 -8.63 2.62
C LEU A 82 12.89 -8.16 2.38
N TYR A 83 12.74 -6.96 1.79
CA TYR A 83 11.43 -6.47 1.33
C TYR A 83 11.56 -5.72 -0.01
N ALA A 84 10.45 -5.64 -0.74
CA ALA A 84 10.36 -4.92 -2.01
C ALA A 84 9.57 -3.63 -1.80
N VAL A 85 10.01 -2.52 -2.41
CA VAL A 85 9.24 -1.28 -2.49
C VAL A 85 8.91 -1.02 -3.95
N LEU A 86 7.62 -0.98 -4.26
CA LEU A 86 7.09 -0.67 -5.57
C LEU A 86 6.80 0.82 -5.68
N ALA A 87 7.28 1.46 -6.74
CA ALA A 87 6.91 2.81 -7.12
C ALA A 87 5.84 2.76 -8.22
N TYR A 88 4.75 3.50 -8.01
CA TYR A 88 3.63 3.51 -8.95
C TYR A 88 2.99 4.90 -9.05
N ILE A 89 2.39 5.20 -10.19
CA ILE A 89 1.47 6.32 -10.38
C ILE A 89 0.07 5.79 -10.06
N PRO A 90 -0.68 6.41 -9.13
CA PRO A 90 -2.02 5.94 -8.76
C PRO A 90 -2.97 5.94 -9.96
N SER A 91 -3.17 4.76 -10.53
CA SER A 91 -4.00 4.52 -11.71
C SER A 91 -4.64 3.14 -11.57
N ALA A 92 -5.97 3.12 -11.52
CA ALA A 92 -6.74 1.90 -11.32
C ALA A 92 -7.40 1.40 -12.62
N ALA A 93 -7.48 0.08 -12.75
CA ALA A 93 -8.26 -0.61 -13.78
C ALA A 93 -9.24 -1.58 -13.11
N SER A 94 -10.41 -1.75 -13.72
CA SER A 94 -11.40 -2.73 -13.24
C SER A 94 -10.99 -4.13 -13.67
N GLY A 95 -10.97 -5.07 -12.72
CA GLY A 95 -10.78 -6.49 -13.00
C GLY A 95 -12.06 -7.14 -13.49
N THR A 96 -11.91 -8.29 -14.15
CA THR A 96 -13.05 -9.13 -14.60
C THR A 96 -13.90 -9.69 -13.45
N ASP A 97 -13.41 -9.62 -12.21
CA ASP A 97 -14.13 -9.99 -10.99
C ASP A 97 -14.88 -8.82 -10.33
N GLY A 98 -14.87 -7.63 -10.95
CA GLY A 98 -15.55 -6.43 -10.47
C GLY A 98 -14.79 -5.65 -9.39
N GLU A 99 -13.57 -6.07 -9.04
CA GLU A 99 -12.69 -5.32 -8.13
C GLU A 99 -11.82 -4.31 -8.88
N GLU A 100 -11.32 -3.29 -8.19
CA GLU A 100 -10.37 -2.33 -8.74
C GLU A 100 -8.93 -2.70 -8.40
N TYR A 101 -8.05 -2.57 -9.39
CA TYR A 101 -6.63 -2.92 -9.30
C TYR A 101 -5.76 -1.74 -9.67
N GLN A 102 -4.78 -1.45 -8.83
CA GLN A 102 -3.70 -0.53 -9.20
C GLN A 102 -2.85 -1.20 -10.28
N VAL A 103 -2.55 -0.49 -11.36
CA VAL A 103 -1.77 -1.03 -12.50
C VAL A 103 -0.68 -0.07 -12.99
N GLY A 104 -0.60 1.15 -12.44
CA GLY A 104 0.34 2.20 -12.85
C GLY A 104 1.78 2.02 -12.33
N PHE A 105 2.32 0.81 -12.36
CA PHE A 105 3.68 0.53 -11.84
C PHE A 105 4.75 0.95 -12.83
N PHE A 106 5.89 1.45 -12.33
CA PHE A 106 6.98 1.85 -13.22
C PHE A 106 8.38 1.55 -12.71
N ASP A 107 8.59 1.39 -11.41
CA ASP A 107 9.91 1.07 -10.84
C ASP A 107 9.79 0.29 -9.53
N MET A 108 10.84 -0.43 -9.13
CA MET A 108 10.88 -1.21 -7.90
C MET A 108 12.31 -1.31 -7.35
N MET A 109 12.44 -1.29 -6.03
CA MET A 109 13.69 -1.54 -5.32
C MET A 109 13.53 -2.68 -4.30
N LEU A 110 14.55 -3.54 -4.16
CA LEU A 110 14.65 -4.48 -3.06
C LEU A 110 15.59 -3.89 -1.99
N TYR A 111 15.20 -4.00 -0.73
CA TYR A 111 15.99 -3.53 0.40
C TYR A 111 16.36 -4.69 1.31
N TYR A 112 17.64 -4.72 1.69
CA TYR A 112 18.20 -5.60 2.69
C TYR A 112 18.66 -4.74 3.87
N GLU A 113 18.10 -4.93 5.06
CA GLU A 113 18.48 -4.17 6.28
C GLU A 113 18.56 -2.64 6.05
N GLU A 114 17.58 -2.07 5.34
CA GLU A 114 17.50 -0.64 4.95
C GLU A 114 18.47 -0.20 3.84
N GLU A 115 19.34 -1.08 3.35
CA GLU A 115 20.22 -0.81 2.21
C GLU A 115 19.57 -1.19 0.87
N ALA A 116 19.64 -0.28 -0.10
CA ALA A 116 19.13 -0.50 -1.44
C ALA A 116 20.02 -1.47 -2.24
N THR A 117 19.41 -2.47 -2.85
CA THR A 117 20.07 -3.41 -3.77
C THR A 117 20.29 -2.77 -5.15
N LYS A 118 20.98 -3.50 -6.05
CA LYS A 118 21.06 -3.13 -7.47
C LYS A 118 20.17 -4.04 -8.30
N ILE A 119 19.16 -3.47 -8.95
CA ILE A 119 18.25 -4.21 -9.85
C ILE A 119 18.56 -3.87 -11.30
N ARG A 120 18.50 -4.89 -12.18
CA ARG A 120 18.52 -4.73 -13.64
C ARG A 120 17.49 -5.64 -14.30
N ASN A 121 17.18 -5.35 -15.56
CA ASN A 121 16.20 -6.11 -16.36
C ASN A 121 14.84 -6.24 -15.66
N LEU A 122 14.41 -5.22 -14.93
CA LEU A 122 13.11 -5.18 -14.27
C LEU A 122 12.00 -5.19 -15.32
N GLN A 123 11.04 -6.08 -15.13
CA GLN A 123 9.86 -6.21 -15.98
C GLN A 123 8.63 -6.41 -15.11
N PHE A 124 7.54 -5.77 -15.50
CA PHE A 124 6.23 -5.92 -14.89
C PHE A 124 5.28 -6.64 -15.83
N LYS A 125 4.49 -7.54 -15.27
CA LYS A 125 3.41 -8.24 -15.97
C LYS A 125 2.15 -8.18 -15.12
N LEU A 126 1.03 -7.79 -15.72
CA LEU A 126 -0.27 -7.87 -15.07
C LEU A 126 -0.79 -9.31 -15.06
N LEU A 127 -1.44 -9.69 -13.96
CA LEU A 127 -2.04 -11.01 -13.79
C LEU A 127 -3.57 -10.89 -13.88
N PRO A 128 -4.29 -11.94 -14.32
CA PRO A 128 -5.73 -12.00 -14.15
C PRO A 128 -6.11 -11.76 -12.68
N PRO A 129 -7.18 -11.03 -12.39
CA PRO A 129 -8.23 -10.57 -13.32
C PRO A 129 -7.97 -9.18 -13.95
N ALA A 130 -6.81 -8.55 -13.72
CA ALA A 130 -6.52 -7.18 -14.14
C ALA A 130 -5.47 -7.10 -15.26
N ASN A 131 -5.65 -7.89 -16.33
CA ASN A 131 -4.67 -8.04 -17.42
C ASN A 131 -5.27 -7.82 -18.82
N ASP A 132 -6.38 -7.08 -18.91
CA ASP A 132 -7.00 -6.73 -20.17
C ASP A 132 -6.20 -5.65 -20.93
N GLU A 133 -6.61 -5.36 -22.16
CA GLU A 133 -5.91 -4.40 -23.04
C GLU A 133 -5.87 -2.98 -22.42
N TRP A 134 -6.93 -2.59 -21.71
CA TRP A 134 -7.02 -1.31 -21.02
C TRP A 134 -6.01 -1.20 -19.87
N ALA A 135 -5.96 -2.19 -18.98
CA ALA A 135 -5.02 -2.24 -17.88
C ALA A 135 -3.56 -2.28 -18.37
N MET A 136 -3.30 -3.03 -19.44
CA MET A 136 -1.99 -3.08 -20.09
C MET A 136 -1.59 -1.74 -20.70
N GLY A 137 -2.54 -0.98 -21.26
CA GLY A 137 -2.35 0.40 -21.72
C GLY A 137 -1.90 1.32 -20.58
N ILE A 138 -2.61 1.28 -19.44
CA ILE A 138 -2.25 2.09 -18.26
C ILE A 138 -0.86 1.73 -17.72
N LEU A 139 -0.51 0.44 -17.67
CA LEU A 139 0.82 0.01 -17.24
C LEU A 139 1.90 0.60 -18.16
N LYS A 140 1.69 0.55 -19.47
CA LYS A 140 2.63 1.10 -20.45
C LYS A 140 2.79 2.62 -20.27
N ASP A 141 1.69 3.35 -20.16
CA ASP A 141 1.69 4.79 -19.93
C ASP A 141 2.42 5.14 -18.62
N ALA A 142 2.26 4.33 -17.57
CA ALA A 142 2.94 4.51 -16.31
C ALA A 142 4.46 4.26 -16.42
N GLN A 143 4.90 3.25 -17.18
CA GLN A 143 6.32 2.99 -17.43
C GLN A 143 6.98 4.14 -18.21
N GLU A 144 6.30 4.66 -19.22
CA GLU A 144 6.76 5.82 -19.99
C GLU A 144 6.80 7.08 -19.11
N SER A 145 5.73 7.35 -18.37
CA SER A 145 5.63 8.49 -17.45
C SER A 145 6.61 8.41 -16.29
N GLY A 146 6.87 7.21 -15.78
CA GLY A 146 7.82 6.93 -14.71
C GLY A 146 9.24 7.35 -15.07
N SER A 147 9.62 7.23 -16.35
CA SER A 147 10.91 7.72 -16.84
C SER A 147 11.06 9.25 -16.70
N LEU A 148 9.95 9.99 -16.73
CA LEU A 148 9.92 11.46 -16.57
C LEU A 148 10.00 11.89 -15.10
N VAL A 149 9.70 10.99 -14.14
CA VAL A 149 9.76 11.28 -12.69
C VAL A 149 11.22 11.49 -12.21
N GLY A 150 12.18 10.95 -12.95
CA GLY A 150 13.61 10.95 -12.64
C GLY A 150 13.99 9.88 -11.61
N ASN A 151 15.17 10.02 -11.00
CA ASN A 151 15.62 9.06 -9.98
C ASN A 151 14.69 9.08 -8.76
N VAL A 152 14.08 7.93 -8.47
CA VAL A 152 13.13 7.75 -7.37
C VAL A 152 13.83 7.39 -6.06
N TRP A 153 14.96 6.69 -6.15
CA TRP A 153 15.67 6.07 -5.02
C TRP A 153 16.87 6.92 -4.58
N GLY A 154 17.09 7.07 -3.27
CA GLY A 154 18.23 7.81 -2.72
C GLY A 154 18.06 9.33 -2.75
N GLY A 155 16.82 9.85 -2.63
CA GLY A 155 16.57 11.28 -2.82
C GLY A 155 15.23 11.82 -2.32
N LYS A 156 14.51 12.56 -3.16
CA LYS A 156 13.33 13.34 -2.78
C LYS A 156 12.18 12.53 -2.15
N TYR A 157 12.12 11.22 -2.38
CA TYR A 157 11.03 10.36 -1.93
C TYR A 157 11.37 9.48 -0.73
N GLU A 158 12.56 9.59 -0.13
CA GLU A 158 12.99 8.73 0.98
C GLU A 158 11.96 8.64 2.10
N ARG A 159 11.38 9.77 2.53
CA ARG A 159 10.35 9.76 3.59
C ARG A 159 9.11 8.94 3.22
N ALA A 160 8.69 8.96 1.95
CA ALA A 160 7.54 8.19 1.48
C ALA A 160 7.88 6.70 1.39
N ILE A 161 9.11 6.39 0.94
CA ILE A 161 9.65 5.03 0.90
C ILE A 161 9.74 4.43 2.31
N THR A 162 10.34 5.14 3.27
CA THR A 162 10.42 4.70 4.68
C THR A 162 9.04 4.50 5.28
N LYS A 163 8.08 5.38 4.96
CA LYS A 163 6.70 5.22 5.43
C LYS A 163 6.05 3.96 4.86
N ALA A 164 6.28 3.66 3.59
CA ALA A 164 5.78 2.45 2.94
C ALA A 164 6.44 1.19 3.52
N SER A 165 7.76 1.21 3.74
CA SER A 165 8.52 0.07 4.25
C SER A 165 8.29 -0.22 5.73
N ALA A 166 7.80 0.74 6.51
CA ALA A 166 7.49 0.54 7.93
C ALA A 166 6.42 -0.53 8.19
N ASP A 167 5.56 -0.82 7.21
CA ASP A 167 4.52 -1.85 7.32
C ASP A 167 4.30 -2.59 5.99
N PRO A 168 5.23 -3.47 5.57
CA PRO A 168 5.14 -4.14 4.28
C PRO A 168 3.91 -5.07 4.22
N MET A 169 3.32 -5.19 3.03
CA MET A 169 2.23 -6.12 2.76
C MET A 169 2.76 -7.54 2.67
N ASP A 170 2.24 -8.42 3.52
CA ASP A 170 2.46 -9.85 3.43
C ASP A 170 1.22 -10.56 2.89
N LYS A 171 1.34 -11.85 2.62
CA LYS A 171 0.22 -12.67 2.13
C LYS A 171 -1.00 -12.59 3.04
N LYS A 172 -0.81 -12.53 4.37
CA LYS A 172 -1.90 -12.49 5.35
C LYS A 172 -2.66 -11.17 5.30
N LYS A 173 -1.97 -10.03 5.23
CA LYS A 173 -2.58 -8.69 5.11
C LYS A 173 -3.33 -8.56 3.80
N LEU A 174 -2.76 -9.03 2.69
CA LEU A 174 -3.41 -9.03 1.39
C LEU A 174 -4.72 -9.82 1.43
N GLN A 175 -4.71 -11.03 1.98
CA GLN A 175 -5.93 -11.84 2.17
C GLN A 175 -6.94 -11.20 3.12
N ALA A 176 -6.48 -10.58 4.22
CA ALA A 176 -7.35 -9.88 5.16
C ALA A 176 -8.04 -8.66 4.53
N MET A 177 -7.36 -7.95 3.61
CA MET A 177 -7.96 -6.85 2.86
C MET A 177 -9.10 -7.34 1.95
N GLN A 178 -8.88 -8.45 1.25
CA GLN A 178 -9.91 -9.08 0.42
C GLN A 178 -11.13 -9.52 1.26
N GLY A 179 -10.90 -10.16 2.41
CA GLY A 179 -11.96 -10.60 3.32
C GLY A 179 -12.78 -9.45 3.91
N LYS A 180 -12.12 -8.33 4.28
CA LYS A 180 -12.81 -7.13 4.81
C LYS A 180 -13.70 -6.47 3.76
N LYS A 181 -13.26 -6.40 2.49
CA LYS A 181 -14.08 -5.88 1.39
C LYS A 181 -15.32 -6.74 1.16
N LYS A 182 -15.16 -8.06 1.08
CA LYS A 182 -16.29 -9.00 0.91
C LYS A 182 -17.31 -8.90 2.04
N LYS A 183 -16.86 -8.79 3.30
CA LYS A 183 -17.74 -8.62 4.45
C LYS A 183 -18.48 -7.28 4.45
N LYS A 184 -17.82 -6.20 4.03
CA LYS A 184 -18.47 -4.88 3.92
C LYS A 184 -19.54 -4.87 2.83
N LEU A 185 -19.33 -5.57 1.71
CA LEU A 185 -20.33 -5.75 0.66
C LEU A 185 -21.54 -6.59 1.12
N SER A 186 -21.33 -7.63 1.93
CA SER A 186 -22.42 -8.47 2.45
C SER A 186 -23.25 -7.82 3.56
N ASP A 187 -22.66 -6.94 4.37
CA ASP A 187 -23.35 -6.29 5.47
C ASP A 187 -24.19 -5.07 5.01
N ASP A 188 -23.86 -4.44 3.87
CA ASP A 188 -24.59 -3.27 3.33
C ASP A 188 -25.82 -3.67 2.48
N ASP A 189 -25.87 -4.90 1.96
CA ASP A 189 -27.01 -5.42 1.19
C ASP A 189 -28.19 -5.88 2.10
N GLY A 190 -28.04 -5.74 3.42
CA GLY A 190 -29.03 -6.14 4.43
C GLY A 190 -29.94 -5.02 4.95
N THR A 191 -29.75 -3.76 4.56
CA THR A 191 -30.49 -2.60 5.15
C THR A 191 -31.40 -1.81 4.20
N ILE A 192 -31.69 -2.32 3.00
CA ILE A 192 -32.67 -1.70 2.08
C ILE A 192 -33.91 -2.60 1.92
N SER A 193 -34.60 -2.91 3.02
CA SER A 193 -35.95 -3.51 2.92
C SER A 193 -36.80 -3.31 4.18
N THR A 194 -37.04 -2.07 4.62
CA THR A 194 -38.29 -1.71 5.35
C THR A 194 -38.38 -0.21 5.60
N LYS A 195 -38.63 0.58 4.55
CA LYS A 195 -39.22 1.92 4.74
C LYS A 195 -40.17 2.31 3.59
N LYS A 196 -41.22 1.51 3.45
CA LYS A 196 -42.47 1.90 2.77
C LYS A 196 -43.68 1.44 3.59
N ARG A 197 -44.13 2.28 4.51
CA ARG A 197 -45.55 2.57 4.84
C ARG A 197 -45.67 3.29 6.18
N ARG A 198 -45.72 4.61 6.15
CA ARG A 198 -46.76 5.43 6.81
C ARG A 198 -46.52 6.89 6.45
N VAL A 199 -47.24 7.34 5.43
CA VAL A 199 -47.60 8.75 5.26
C VAL A 199 -49.04 8.85 5.78
N GLU A 200 -49.37 10.01 6.35
CA GLU A 200 -50.63 10.41 6.99
C GLU A 200 -50.72 10.20 8.51
N ALA A 201 -50.21 11.19 9.25
CA ALA A 201 -50.98 11.93 10.25
C ALA A 201 -50.25 13.26 10.57
N GLU A 202 -50.94 14.37 10.35
CA GLU A 202 -50.55 15.77 10.61
C GLU A 202 -50.52 16.14 12.12
N PRO A 203 -50.11 17.37 12.52
CA PRO A 203 -49.28 17.61 13.70
C PRO A 203 -49.97 18.18 14.97
N ALA A 204 -49.13 18.28 16.03
CA ALA A 204 -49.18 19.14 17.23
C ALA A 204 -49.88 18.59 18.51
N PRO A 205 -49.59 19.12 19.72
CA PRO A 205 -48.37 19.77 20.26
C PRO A 205 -47.87 19.13 21.60
N ALA A 206 -46.70 19.58 22.08
CA ALA A 206 -46.10 19.29 23.39
C ALA A 206 -46.98 19.84 24.57
N PRO A 207 -46.72 19.61 25.91
CA PRO A 207 -45.39 19.68 26.55
C PRO A 207 -45.13 18.93 27.90
N SER A 208 -43.84 18.98 28.32
CA SER A 208 -43.37 19.04 29.74
C SER A 208 -43.31 17.68 30.50
N LYS A 209 -42.37 17.31 31.37
CA LYS A 209 -41.42 17.98 32.27
C LYS A 209 -40.39 16.95 32.81
N LYS A 210 -39.13 17.39 32.91
CA LYS A 210 -38.21 17.31 34.07
C LYS A 210 -37.54 15.99 34.52
N ALA A 211 -36.20 16.13 34.61
CA ALA A 211 -35.31 15.79 35.72
C ALA A 211 -34.97 14.31 35.99
N ALA A 212 -33.68 13.96 35.83
CA ALA A 212 -32.72 13.89 36.95
C ALA A 212 -31.47 13.10 36.53
N ALA A 213 -30.31 13.78 36.54
CA ALA A 213 -29.04 13.13 36.89
C ALA A 213 -28.98 12.99 38.42
N PRO A 214 -28.17 12.08 39.02
CA PRO A 214 -26.78 12.48 39.28
C PRO A 214 -25.73 11.34 39.40
N ALA A 215 -24.47 11.79 39.50
CA ALA A 215 -23.40 11.26 40.37
C ALA A 215 -22.51 10.06 39.93
N SER A 216 -21.35 10.43 39.37
CA SER A 216 -19.99 10.14 39.89
C SER A 216 -19.60 8.76 40.44
N LYS A 217 -18.53 8.17 39.87
CA LYS A 217 -17.45 7.51 40.65
C LYS A 217 -16.07 7.80 40.04
N LYS A 218 -15.32 8.66 40.73
CA LYS A 218 -13.84 8.75 40.72
C LYS A 218 -13.27 7.62 41.61
N GLU A 219 -11.96 7.41 41.47
CA GLU A 219 -11.04 6.51 42.22
C GLU A 219 -10.64 5.25 41.43
N LYS A 220 -9.38 4.82 41.33
CA LYS A 220 -8.18 5.11 42.13
C LYS A 220 -6.92 4.82 41.30
N LYS A 221 -5.89 5.68 41.43
CA LYS A 221 -4.51 5.37 41.06
C LYS A 221 -4.05 4.15 41.85
N ALA A 222 -3.64 3.09 41.17
CA ALA A 222 -2.72 2.10 41.72
C ALA A 222 -1.43 2.16 40.87
N LYS A 223 -0.33 2.63 41.48
CA LYS A 223 1.03 2.46 40.96
C LYS A 223 1.31 0.96 40.92
N LYS A 224 1.03 0.31 39.79
CA LYS A 224 1.50 -1.06 39.53
C LYS A 224 2.94 -0.93 39.04
N LYS A 225 3.90 -1.44 39.82
CA LYS A 225 5.27 -1.69 39.32
C LYS A 225 5.11 -2.53 38.05
N GLN A 226 5.51 -1.97 36.93
CA GLN A 226 5.34 -2.55 35.61
C GLN A 226 6.49 -3.53 35.40
N ASP A 227 6.27 -4.80 35.77
CA ASP A 227 7.16 -5.88 35.36
C ASP A 227 7.09 -5.99 33.83
N CYS A 228 8.22 -5.78 33.15
CA CYS A 228 8.29 -5.78 31.70
C CYS A 228 8.18 -7.18 31.06
N ASP A 229 7.93 -8.22 31.86
CA ASP A 229 7.81 -9.61 31.44
C ASP A 229 6.36 -10.14 31.47
N ASP A 230 5.34 -9.28 31.59
CA ASP A 230 3.94 -9.71 31.50
C ASP A 230 3.63 -10.33 30.11
N PRO A 231 3.13 -11.58 30.04
CA PRO A 231 2.74 -12.27 28.79
C PRO A 231 1.57 -11.62 28.06
N SER A 232 0.82 -10.70 28.68
CA SER A 232 -0.25 -9.96 28.00
C SER A 232 0.23 -8.74 27.21
N LEU A 233 1.52 -8.38 27.26
CA LEU A 233 2.07 -7.22 26.58
C LEU A 233 2.45 -7.53 25.13
N SER A 234 2.08 -6.63 24.21
CA SER A 234 2.55 -6.70 22.83
C SER A 234 4.06 -6.45 22.72
N VAL A 235 4.68 -6.92 21.64
CA VAL A 235 6.13 -6.76 21.40
C VAL A 235 6.58 -5.29 21.43
N LYS A 236 5.72 -4.37 20.96
CA LYS A 236 5.97 -2.92 21.00
C LYS A 236 5.92 -2.37 22.43
N GLU A 237 4.97 -2.81 23.24
CA GLU A 237 4.85 -2.38 24.64
C GLU A 237 5.98 -2.91 25.51
N ARG A 238 6.44 -4.14 25.28
CA ARG A 238 7.63 -4.72 25.94
C ARG A 238 8.90 -3.93 25.64
N ARG A 239 9.12 -3.53 24.39
CA ARG A 239 10.28 -2.70 24.00
C ARG A 239 10.24 -1.31 24.65
N GLN A 240 9.07 -0.67 24.69
CA GLN A 240 8.91 0.63 25.37
C GLN A 240 9.10 0.53 26.89
N CYS A 241 8.67 -0.57 27.51
CA CYS A 241 8.88 -0.81 28.95
C CYS A 241 10.37 -0.96 29.28
N LYS A 242 11.12 -1.74 28.51
CA LYS A 242 12.58 -1.92 28.69
C LYS A 242 13.37 -0.62 28.48
N MET A 243 12.93 0.25 27.58
CA MET A 243 13.57 1.55 27.36
C MET A 243 13.36 2.55 28.49
N LYS A 244 12.28 2.42 29.28
CA LYS A 244 12.00 3.28 30.44
C LYS A 244 12.67 2.80 31.74
N GLN A 245 13.27 1.61 31.73
CA GLN A 245 14.03 1.06 32.86
C GLN A 245 15.56 1.27 32.74
N LYS A 246 16.04 1.81 31.60
CA LYS A 246 17.39 2.37 31.46
C LYS A 246 17.38 3.85 31.82
#